data_AF-A0A6G3R779-F1
#
_entry.id   AF-A0A6G3R779-F1
#
_cell.length_a   1.000
_cell.length_b   1.000
_cell.length_c   1.000
_cell.angle_alpha   90.00
_cell.angle_beta   90.00
_cell.angle_gamma   90.00
#
_symmetry.space_group_name_H-M   'P 1'
#
loop_
_entity.id
_entity.type
_entity.pdbx_description
1 polymer ?
#
loop_
_entity_poly.entity_id
_entity_poly.type
_entity_poly.pdbx_seq_one_letter_code
_entity_poly.pdbx_strand_id
1 'polypeptide(L)'
;MTHEGAAVDLLIPRQGGRLQLLASARVLMSDRGGPEDLPMVAVDFEDVQSLYLSPSEVDAAADRVAAFEARLRDLAAVARTV
;
A
#
# COMPACT_ATOMS: atom_id res chain seq x y z
N MET A 1 21.58 5.95 4.82
CA MET A 1 20.39 5.82 5.66
C MET A 1 19.23 5.79 4.68
N THR A 2 18.16 5.05 4.98
CA THR A 2 16.96 5.04 4.12
C THR A 2 15.91 5.91 4.78
N HIS A 3 15.27 6.77 4.00
CA HIS A 3 14.20 7.64 4.45
C HIS A 3 12.95 7.40 3.61
N GLU A 4 11.80 7.71 4.19
CA GLU A 4 10.52 7.63 3.51
C GLU A 4 10.36 8.85 2.59
N GLY A 5 10.22 8.60 1.29
CA GLY A 5 10.00 9.63 0.28
C GLY A 5 8.52 9.86 -0.04
N ALA A 6 7.69 8.83 0.10
CA ALA A 6 6.25 8.91 -0.15
C ALA A 6 5.47 7.77 0.52
N ALA A 7 4.19 8.02 0.77
CA ALA A 7 3.26 7.13 1.48
C ALA A 7 1.90 7.09 0.79
N VAL A 8 1.31 5.90 0.68
CA VAL A 8 -0.09 5.71 0.26
C VAL A 8 -0.77 4.73 1.20
N ASP A 9 -1.90 5.14 1.77
CA ASP A 9 -2.71 4.33 2.68
C ASP A 9 -4.07 4.01 2.05
N LEU A 10 -4.45 2.74 2.05
CA LEU A 10 -5.79 2.29 1.70
C LEU A 10 -6.63 2.25 2.98
N LEU A 11 -7.51 3.24 3.13
CA LEU A 11 -8.43 3.36 4.26
C LEU A 11 -9.83 2.90 3.85
N ILE A 12 -10.47 2.15 4.74
CA ILE A 12 -11.86 1.71 4.58
C ILE A 12 -12.76 2.38 5.62
N PRO A 13 -13.97 2.82 5.23
CA PRO A 13 -14.95 3.31 6.19
C PRO A 13 -15.54 2.15 7.00
N ARG A 14 -15.76 2.40 8.28
CA ARG A 14 -16.43 1.51 9.24
C ARG A 14 -17.67 2.16 9.81
N GLN A 15 -18.54 1.34 10.39
CA GLN A 15 -19.72 1.83 11.10
C GLN A 15 -19.29 2.82 12.20
N GLY A 16 -20.08 3.88 12.36
CA GLY A 16 -19.75 4.98 13.29
C GLY A 16 -18.72 5.98 12.77
N GLY A 17 -18.45 6.01 11.45
CA GLY A 17 -17.63 7.04 10.80
C GLY A 17 -16.12 6.89 11.02
N ARG A 18 -15.67 5.74 11.54
CA ARG A 18 -14.24 5.47 11.74
C ARG A 18 -13.61 5.01 10.43
N LEU A 19 -12.35 5.37 10.21
CA LEU A 19 -11.53 4.81 9.15
C LEU A 19 -10.63 3.73 9.75
N GLN A 20 -10.49 2.62 9.03
CA GLN A 20 -9.57 1.55 9.38
C GLN A 20 -8.57 1.36 8.24
N LEU A 21 -7.30 1.19 8.59
CA LEU A 21 -6.25 0.91 7.62
C LEU A 21 -6.42 -0.54 7.13
N LEU A 22 -6.37 -0.72 5.81
CA LEU A 22 -6.42 -2.03 5.17
C LEU A 22 -5.07 -2.42 4.57
N ALA A 23 -4.39 -1.44 3.96
CA ALA A 23 -3.05 -1.62 3.41
C ALA A 23 -2.29 -0.29 3.46
N SER A 24 -0.98 -0.36 3.61
CA SER A 24 -0.09 0.79 3.55
C SER A 24 1.09 0.48 2.66
N ALA A 25 1.45 1.43 1.80
CA ALA A 25 2.66 1.36 1.00
C ALA A 25 3.55 2.57 1.29
N ARG A 26 4.85 2.31 1.41
CA ARG A 26 5.89 3.29 1.69
C ARG A 26 6.99 3.17 0.65
N VAL A 27 7.35 4.28 0.02
CA VAL A 27 8.50 4.37 -0.88
C VAL A 27 9.70 4.81 -0.06
N LEU A 28 10.68 3.92 0.04
CA LEU A 28 11.94 4.13 0.74
C LEU A 28 13.02 4.51 -0.27
N MET A 29 13.64 5.66 -0.03
CA MET A 29 14.76 6.17 -0.82
C MET A 29 16.04 6.08 0.01
N SER A 30 17.17 5.77 -0.65
CA SER A 30 18.48 5.76 0.00
C SER A 30 19.18 7.11 -0.19
N ASP A 31 19.74 7.64 0.89
CA ASP A 31 20.49 8.91 0.87
C ASP A 31 21.85 8.82 0.17
N ARG A 32 22.32 7.60 -0.13
CA ARG A 32 23.68 7.38 -0.65
C ARG A 32 23.79 7.65 -2.16
N GLY A 33 22.67 7.77 -2.87
CA GLY A 33 22.63 8.25 -4.26
C GLY A 33 23.41 7.40 -5.27
N GLY A 34 23.68 6.12 -4.97
CA GLY A 34 24.37 5.22 -5.88
C GLY A 34 23.45 4.63 -6.96
N PRO A 35 23.99 4.16 -8.09
CA PRO A 35 23.20 3.49 -9.14
C PRO A 35 22.52 2.19 -8.68
N GLU A 36 22.93 1.65 -7.53
CA GLU A 36 22.38 0.44 -6.91
C GLU A 36 21.33 0.76 -5.83
N ASP A 37 21.21 2.04 -5.47
CA ASP A 37 20.27 2.57 -4.47
C ASP A 37 18.90 2.85 -5.12
N LEU A 38 18.27 1.81 -5.64
CA LEU A 38 16.96 1.92 -6.26
C LEU A 38 15.86 2.19 -5.22
N PRO A 39 14.82 2.97 -5.59
CA PRO A 39 13.62 3.11 -4.77
C PRO A 39 13.04 1.75 -4.41
N MET A 40 12.83 1.52 -3.12
CA MET A 40 12.17 0.31 -2.61
C MET A 40 10.75 0.65 -2.19
N VAL A 41 9.77 -0.18 -2.55
CA VAL A 41 8.40 -0.04 -2.04
C VAL A 41 8.15 -1.13 -1.01
N ALA A 42 7.97 -0.74 0.24
CA ALA A 42 7.51 -1.63 1.30
C ALA A 42 5.98 -1.56 1.39
N VAL A 43 5.32 -2.71 1.42
CA VAL A 43 3.85 -2.79 1.50
C VAL A 43 3.47 -3.67 2.67
N ASP A 44 2.55 -3.19 3.50
CA ASP A 44 1.97 -3.91 4.62
C ASP A 44 0.46 -4.06 4.42
N PHE A 45 -0.06 -5.25 4.72
CA PHE A 45 -1.47 -5.60 4.57
C PHE A 45 -2.01 -6.11 5.90
N GLU A 46 -3.09 -5.50 6.36
CA GLU A 46 -3.81 -5.97 7.53
C GLU A 46 -4.60 -7.24 7.18
N ASP A 47 -4.77 -8.14 8.15
CA ASP A 47 -5.50 -9.40 7.95
C ASP A 47 -6.98 -9.11 7.63
N VAL A 48 -7.33 -9.26 6.35
CA VAL A 48 -8.68 -8.99 5.83
C VAL A 48 -9.74 -9.82 6.54
N GLN A 49 -9.47 -11.08 6.90
CA GLN A 49 -10.45 -11.92 7.58
C GLN A 49 -10.72 -11.44 9.01
N SER A 50 -9.72 -10.87 9.67
CA SER A 50 -9.85 -10.27 11.01
C SER A 50 -10.66 -8.96 10.96
N LEU A 51 -10.61 -8.24 9.84
CA LEU A 51 -11.24 -6.92 9.68
C LEU A 51 -12.74 -6.99 9.35
N TYR A 52 -13.22 -8.07 8.74
CA TYR A 52 -14.60 -8.14 8.23
C TYR A 52 -15.36 -9.35 8.77
N LEU A 53 -16.65 -9.16 9.06
CA LEU A 53 -17.46 -10.14 9.76
C LEU A 53 -18.27 -11.04 8.81
N SER A 54 -18.33 -10.71 7.52
CA SER A 54 -19.07 -11.48 6.52
C SER A 54 -18.22 -11.82 5.29
N PRO A 55 -18.45 -12.98 4.63
CA PRO A 55 -17.70 -13.39 3.43
C PRO A 55 -17.77 -12.37 2.30
N SER A 56 -18.94 -11.78 2.03
CA SER A 56 -19.10 -10.78 0.98
C SER A 56 -18.30 -9.50 1.22
N GLU A 57 -18.10 -9.12 2.50
CA GLU A 57 -17.26 -7.98 2.84
C GLU A 57 -15.77 -8.29 2.69
N VAL A 58 -15.36 -9.53 2.98
CA VAL A 58 -14.00 -10.02 2.74
C VAL A 58 -13.68 -10.01 1.25
N ASP A 59 -14.58 -10.51 0.39
CA ASP A 59 -14.40 -10.50 -1.07
C ASP A 59 -14.24 -9.08 -1.60
N ALA A 60 -15.14 -8.17 -1.21
CA ALA A 60 -15.05 -6.76 -1.60
C ALA A 60 -13.76 -6.06 -1.09
N ALA A 61 -13.24 -6.50 0.06
CA ALA A 61 -11.97 -5.98 0.57
C ALA A 61 -10.76 -6.54 -0.20
N ALA A 62 -10.80 -7.82 -0.57
CA ALA A 62 -9.78 -8.43 -1.41
C ALA A 62 -9.69 -7.73 -2.78
N ASP A 63 -10.83 -7.39 -3.38
CA ASP A 63 -10.88 -6.61 -4.63
C ASP A 63 -10.21 -5.24 -4.48
N ARG A 64 -10.44 -4.55 -3.36
CA ARG A 64 -9.79 -3.25 -3.06
C ARG A 64 -8.28 -3.40 -2.90
N VAL A 65 -7.82 -4.46 -2.23
CA VAL A 65 -6.40 -4.77 -2.07
C VAL A 65 -5.76 -5.05 -3.44
N ALA A 66 -6.39 -5.86 -4.28
CA ALA A 66 -5.90 -6.15 -5.62
C ALA A 66 -5.80 -4.89 -6.50
N ALA A 67 -6.80 -4.00 -6.43
CA ALA A 67 -6.77 -2.72 -7.14
C ALA A 67 -5.65 -1.78 -6.62
N PHE A 68 -5.42 -1.77 -5.31
CA PHE A 68 -4.33 -1.02 -4.70
C PHE A 68 -2.96 -1.53 -5.16
N GLU A 69 -2.75 -2.85 -5.16
CA GLU A 69 -1.52 -3.45 -5.70
C GLU A 69 -1.27 -3.09 -7.16
N ALA A 70 -2.31 -3.16 -8.01
CA ALA A 70 -2.18 -2.79 -9.42
C ALA A 70 -1.69 -1.35 -9.57
N ARG A 71 -2.26 -0.43 -8.79
CA ARG A 71 -1.88 0.99 -8.80
C ARG A 71 -0.46 1.22 -8.29
N LEU A 72 0.01 0.44 -7.32
CA LEU A 72 1.41 0.47 -6.88
C LEU A 72 2.37 -0.02 -7.96
N ARG A 73 2.00 -1.07 -8.71
CA ARG A 73 2.81 -1.55 -9.84
C ARG A 73 2.92 -0.49 -10.93
N ASP A 74 1.83 0.19 -11.24
CA ASP A 74 1.83 1.31 -12.18
C ASP A 74 2.74 2.45 -11.70
N LEU A 75 2.64 2.83 -10.42
CA LEU A 75 3.49 3.87 -9.85
C LEU A 75 4.98 3.48 -9.87
N ALA A 76 5.29 2.22 -9.54
CA ALA A 76 6.65 1.68 -9.60
C ALA A 76 7.18 1.55 -11.03
N ALA A 77 6.31 1.46 -12.04
CA ALA A 77 6.71 1.51 -13.44
C ALA A 77 7.07 2.95 -13.85
N VAL A 78 6.27 3.94 -13.43
CA VAL A 78 6.58 5.37 -13.67
C VAL A 78 7.90 5.75 -13.00
N ALA A 79 8.11 5.38 -11.74
CA ALA A 79 9.34 5.67 -11.00
C ALA A 79 10.62 5.06 -11.62
N ARG A 80 10.50 4.03 -12.46
CA ARG A 80 11.63 3.41 -13.17
C ARG A 80 11.99 4.10 -14.49
N THR A 81 11.12 4.98 -14.99
CA THR A 81 11.31 5.69 -16.27
C THR A 81 11.84 7.11 -16.14
N VAL A 82 12.01 7.60 -14.90
CA VAL A 82 12.52 8.95 -14.60
C VAL A 82 13.97 8.90 -14.15
#